data_AF-A0A5C4IPK3-F1
#
_entry.id   AF-A0A5C4IPK3-F1
#
_cell.length_a   1.000
_cell.length_b   1.000
_cell.length_c   1.000
_cell.angle_alpha   90.00
_cell.angle_beta   90.00
_cell.angle_gamma   90.00
#
_symmetry.space_group_name_H-M   'P 1'
#
loop_
_entity.id
_entity.type
_entity.pdbx_description
1 polymer ?
#
loop_
_entity_poly.entity_id
_entity_poly.type
_entity_poly.pdbx_seq_one_letter_code
_entity_poly.pdbx_strand_id
1 'polypeptide(L)'
;MKAADSHQLLGAYLLGGLDAVDQAAFAAHLKQCAACREELAGLEALPVLLDNLPVPDAVSLTLDPRATAAPGTSTAAPLLARLASRRRKIRYRRR
;
A
#
# COMPACT_ATOMS: atom_id res chain seq x y z
N MET A 1 18.09 -4.89 15.49
CA MET A 1 16.73 -4.49 15.06
C MET A 1 16.31 -5.41 13.92
N LYS A 2 15.10 -6.00 13.98
CA LYS A 2 14.63 -7.00 13.00
C LYS A 2 14.33 -6.30 11.67
N ALA A 3 14.77 -6.90 10.56
CA ALA A 3 14.62 -6.36 9.21
C ALA A 3 13.17 -6.05 8.79
N ALA A 4 12.17 -6.65 9.45
CA ALA A 4 10.75 -6.36 9.19
C ALA A 4 10.30 -4.95 9.65
N ASP A 5 11.01 -4.32 10.59
CA ASP A 5 10.71 -2.96 11.07
C ASP A 5 11.44 -1.88 10.26
N SER A 6 12.62 -2.18 9.71
CA SER A 6 13.42 -1.18 8.99
C SER A 6 12.75 -0.70 7.69
N HIS A 7 12.11 -1.58 6.92
CA HIS A 7 11.40 -1.16 5.70
C HIS A 7 10.17 -0.29 5.99
N GLN A 8 9.55 -0.42 7.17
CA GLN A 8 8.48 0.48 7.59
C GLN A 8 9.00 1.91 7.82
N LEU A 9 10.24 2.05 8.28
CA LEU A 9 10.87 3.36 8.49
C LEU A 9 11.29 4.03 7.18
N LEU A 10 11.40 3.32 6.05
CA LEU A 10 11.82 3.89 4.78
C LEU A 10 10.85 4.98 4.28
N GLY A 11 9.55 4.74 4.39
CA GLY A 11 8.52 5.74 4.03
C GLY A 11 8.57 6.96 4.95
N ALA A 12 8.71 6.74 6.25
CA ALA A 12 8.84 7.82 7.23
C ALA A 12 10.15 8.61 7.02
N TYR A 13 11.26 7.95 6.68
CA TYR A 13 12.54 8.59 6.37
C TYR A 13 12.42 9.47 5.12
N LEU A 14 11.81 8.94 4.05
CA LEU A 14 11.63 9.65 2.78
C LEU A 14 10.75 10.89 2.93
N LEU A 15 9.68 10.81 3.72
CA LEU A 15 8.73 11.89 3.94
C LEU A 15 9.10 12.82 5.12
N GLY A 16 10.23 12.56 5.81
CA GLY A 16 10.69 13.38 6.93
C GLY A 16 9.91 13.20 8.23
N GLY A 17 9.22 12.09 8.42
CA GLY A 17 8.41 11.76 9.60
C GLY A 17 9.18 11.08 10.75
N LEU A 18 10.51 10.91 10.64
CA LEU A 18 11.34 10.35 11.70
C LEU A 18 11.88 11.43 12.63
N ASP A 19 12.09 11.07 13.90
CA ASP A 19 12.90 11.88 14.80
C ASP A 19 14.39 11.80 14.45
N ALA A 20 15.20 12.67 15.05
CA ALA A 20 16.63 12.77 14.75
C ALA A 20 17.43 11.50 15.09
N VAL A 21 16.99 10.74 16.10
CA VAL A 21 17.66 9.50 16.53
C VAL A 21 17.38 8.39 15.52
N ASP A 22 16.13 8.22 15.14
CA ASP A 22 15.70 7.24 14.16
C ASP A 22 16.24 7.56 12.76
N GLN A 23 16.31 8.85 12.39
CA GLN A 23 16.89 9.27 11.13
C GLN A 23 18.39 8.91 11.05
N ALA A 24 19.16 9.13 12.12
CA ALA A 24 20.56 8.78 12.17
C ALA A 24 20.77 7.25 12.12
N ALA A 25 19.95 6.48 12.84
CA ALA A 25 19.98 5.03 12.82
C ALA A 25 19.66 4.47 11.42
N PHE A 26 18.66 5.05 10.75
CA PHE A 26 18.26 4.63 9.41
C PHE A 26 19.31 5.01 8.35
N ALA A 27 19.91 6.19 8.45
CA ALA A 27 21.01 6.60 7.57
C ALA A 27 22.24 5.68 7.72
N ALA A 28 22.54 5.20 8.93
CA ALA A 28 23.59 4.21 9.16
C ALA A 28 23.25 2.87 8.48
N HIS A 29 21.99 2.44 8.55
CA HIS A 29 21.51 1.23 7.88
C HIS A 29 21.61 1.33 6.35
N LEU A 30 21.24 2.46 5.75
CA LEU A 30 21.31 2.68 4.30
C LEU A 30 22.73 2.51 3.74
N LYS A 31 23.78 2.78 4.53
CA LYS A 31 25.17 2.55 4.12
C LYS A 31 25.48 1.06 3.94
N GLN A 32 24.77 0.19 4.66
CA GLN A 32 25.08 -1.24 4.76
C GLN A 32 24.09 -2.12 3.97
N CYS A 33 22.89 -1.62 3.65
CA CYS A 33 21.85 -2.37 2.96
C CYS A 33 21.62 -1.87 1.53
N ALA A 34 21.95 -2.69 0.52
CA ALA A 34 21.72 -2.35 -0.90
C ALA A 34 20.23 -2.39 -1.27
N ALA A 35 19.47 -3.36 -0.76
CA ALA A 35 18.05 -3.49 -1.04
C ALA A 35 17.25 -2.23 -0.63
N CYS A 36 17.52 -1.68 0.57
CA CYS A 36 16.85 -0.45 1.00
C CYS A 36 17.24 0.77 0.15
N ARG A 37 18.45 0.81 -0.43
CA ARG A 37 18.84 1.89 -1.35
C ARG A 37 18.13 1.77 -2.70
N GLU A 38 18.00 0.55 -3.22
CA GLU A 38 17.25 0.29 -4.45
C GLU A 38 15.76 0.64 -4.28
N GLU A 39 15.16 0.24 -3.16
CA GLU A 39 13.79 0.63 -2.82
C GLU A 39 13.65 2.15 -2.67
N LEU A 40 14.60 2.81 -2.00
CA LEU A 40 14.59 4.27 -1.86
C LEU A 40 14.61 4.96 -3.22
N ALA A 41 15.52 4.54 -4.12
CA ALA A 41 15.62 5.06 -5.48
C ALA A 41 14.31 4.88 -6.28
N GLY A 42 13.62 3.76 -6.07
CA GLY A 42 12.30 3.51 -6.67
C GLY A 42 11.19 4.45 -6.17
N LEU A 43 11.38 5.09 -5.02
CA LEU A 43 10.39 5.95 -4.37
C LEU A 43 10.75 7.44 -4.40
N GLU A 44 11.90 7.84 -4.96
CA GLU A 44 12.33 9.25 -5.01
C GLU A 44 11.35 10.19 -5.74
N ALA A 45 10.52 9.65 -6.64
CA ALA A 45 9.48 10.41 -7.32
C ALA A 45 8.25 10.70 -6.44
N LEU A 46 8.02 9.93 -5.37
CA LEU A 46 6.82 10.06 -4.53
C LEU A 46 6.68 11.42 -3.87
N PRO A 47 7.70 11.99 -3.21
CA PRO A 47 7.59 13.29 -2.55
C PRO A 47 7.12 14.38 -3.51
N VAL A 48 7.70 14.43 -4.71
CA VAL A 48 7.32 15.39 -5.75
C VAL A 48 5.87 15.19 -6.20
N LEU A 49 5.41 13.94 -6.34
CA LEU A 49 4.02 13.65 -6.68
C LEU A 49 3.05 14.09 -5.57
N LEU A 50 3.43 13.90 -4.31
CA LEU A 50 2.64 14.30 -3.15
C LEU A 50 2.61 15.82 -2.97
N ASP A 51 3.70 16.52 -3.28
CA ASP A 51 3.75 18.00 -3.26
C ASP A 51 2.77 18.63 -4.26
N ASN A 52 2.50 17.92 -5.37
CA ASN A 52 1.53 18.36 -6.38
C ASN A 52 0.07 18.04 -6.02
N LEU A 53 -0.18 17.27 -4.96
CA LEU A 53 -1.53 16.90 -4.53
C LEU A 53 -2.16 18.04 -3.72
N PRO A 54 -3.28 18.64 -4.17
CA PRO A 54 -3.96 19.64 -3.39
C PRO A 54 -4.44 19.10 -2.04
N VAL A 55 -4.21 19.86 -0.97
CA VAL A 55 -4.66 19.51 0.39
C VAL A 55 -6.14 19.10 0.48
N PRO A 56 -7.12 19.79 -0.14
CA PRO A 56 -8.52 19.36 -0.07
C PRO A 56 -8.77 17.96 -0.69
N ASP A 57 -8.03 17.61 -1.74
CA ASP A 57 -8.11 16.28 -2.36
C ASP A 57 -7.47 15.23 -1.45
N ALA A 58 -6.33 15.55 -0.82
CA ALA A 58 -5.68 14.69 0.17
C ALA A 58 -6.59 14.39 1.37
N VAL A 59 -7.27 15.41 1.91
CA VAL A 59 -8.23 15.23 3.01
C VAL A 59 -9.40 14.36 2.57
N SER A 60 -9.93 14.55 1.36
CA SER A 60 -11.03 13.76 0.83
C SER A 60 -10.69 12.26 0.73
N LEU A 61 -9.43 11.92 0.40
CA LEU A 61 -8.94 10.55 0.37
C LEU A 61 -8.87 9.90 1.77
N THR A 62 -8.59 10.68 2.81
CA THR A 62 -8.56 10.16 4.20
C THR A 62 -9.96 9.93 4.78
N LEU A 63 -10.97 10.60 4.23
CA LEU A 63 -12.36 10.50 4.66
C LEU A 63 -13.12 9.37 3.95
N ASP A 64 -12.53 8.73 2.95
CA ASP A 64 -13.16 7.61 2.25
C ASP A 64 -13.29 6.41 3.22
N PRO A 65 -14.51 5.97 3.58
CA PRO A 65 -14.72 4.82 4.46
C PRO A 65 -14.06 3.55 3.92
N ARG A 66 -13.81 3.49 2.60
CA ARG A 66 -13.14 2.37 1.94
C ARG A 66 -11.64 2.31 2.22
N ALA A 67 -11.00 3.42 2.61
CA ALA A 67 -9.60 3.42 3.05
C ALA A 67 -9.40 2.63 4.35
N THR A 68 -10.46 2.45 5.15
CA THR A 68 -10.47 1.58 6.33
C THR A 68 -10.87 0.13 6.03
N ALA A 69 -11.19 -0.20 4.78
CA ALA A 69 -11.54 -1.56 4.41
C ALA A 69 -10.28 -2.44 4.47
N ALA A 70 -10.24 -3.32 5.48
CA ALA A 70 -9.22 -4.34 5.61
C ALA A 70 -9.04 -5.11 4.29
N PRO A 71 -7.79 -5.45 3.90
CA PRO A 71 -7.53 -6.22 2.69
C PRO A 71 -8.13 -7.62 2.84
N GLY A 72 -9.35 -7.82 2.36
CA GLY A 72 -10.06 -9.10 2.54
C GLY A 72 -11.53 -9.10 2.17
N THR A 73 -12.21 -7.95 2.13
CA THR A 73 -13.63 -7.89 1.70
C THR A 73 -13.75 -7.80 0.18
N SER A 74 -13.21 -8.79 -0.52
CA SER A 74 -13.50 -8.98 -1.93
C SER A 74 -14.98 -9.35 -2.10
N THR A 75 -15.77 -8.42 -2.63
CA THR A 75 -17.18 -8.63 -2.99
C THR A 75 -17.35 -9.61 -4.17
N ALA A 76 -16.26 -10.18 -4.70
CA ALA A 76 -16.27 -11.08 -5.85
C ALA A 76 -16.89 -12.46 -5.53
N ALA A 77 -16.72 -12.98 -4.31
CA ALA A 77 -17.21 -14.33 -3.95
C ALA A 77 -18.72 -14.54 -4.17
N PRO A 78 -19.63 -13.66 -3.70
CA PRO A 78 -21.07 -13.82 -3.95
C PRO A 78 -21.43 -13.67 -5.44
N LEU A 79 -20.72 -12.82 -6.20
CA LEU A 79 -20.95 -12.65 -7.63
C LEU A 79 -20.55 -13.90 -8.42
N LEU A 80 -19.40 -14.50 -8.09
CA LEU A 80 -18.92 -15.74 -8.69
C LEU A 80 -19.85 -16.92 -8.39
N ALA A 81 -20.39 -17.03 -7.17
CA ALA A 81 -21.36 -18.06 -6.82
C ALA A 81 -22.68 -17.92 -7.61
N ARG A 82 -23.13 -16.68 -7.86
CA ARG A 82 -24.32 -16.39 -8.66
C ARG A 82 -24.12 -16.74 -10.14
N LEU A 83 -22.95 -16.44 -10.69
CA LEU A 83 -22.52 -16.85 -12.03
C LEU A 83 -22.45 -18.37 -12.18
N ALA A 84 -21.82 -19.07 -11.22
CA ALA A 84 -21.73 -20.53 -11.22
C ALA A 84 -23.12 -21.19 -11.20
N SER A 85 -24.03 -20.67 -10.37
CA SER A 85 -25.41 -21.17 -10.28
C SER A 85 -26.21 -20.95 -11.56
N ARG A 86 -26.06 -19.80 -12.22
CA ARG A 86 -26.65 -19.54 -13.54
C ARG A 86 -26.13 -20.53 -14.59
N ARG A 87 -24.81 -20.76 -14.66
CA ARG A 87 -24.20 -21.71 -15.61
C ARG A 87 -24.66 -23.16 -15.38
N ARG A 88 -24.91 -23.57 -14.13
CA ARG A 88 -25.47 -24.90 -13.81
C ARG A 88 -26.91 -25.06 -14.31
N LYS A 89 -27.77 -24.06 -14.08
CA LYS A 89 -29.17 -24.09 -14.54
C LYS A 89 -29.28 -24.16 -16.07
N ILE A 90 -28.44 -23.43 -16.79
CA ILE A 90 -28.42 -23.46 -18.27
C ILE A 90 -28.02 -24.86 -18.77
N ARG A 91 -27.04 -25.51 -18.13
CA ARG A 91 -26.61 -26.86 -18.49
C ARG A 91 -27.69 -27.92 -18.24
N TYR A 92 -28.39 -27.85 -17.11
CA TYR A 92 -29.47 -28.80 -16.80
C TYR A 92 -30.66 -28.69 -17.75
N ARG A 93 -30.95 -27.48 -18.27
CA ARG A 93 -32.04 -27.27 -19.24
C ARG A 93 -31.72 -27.70 -20.67
N ARG A 94 -30.45 -27.99 -20.99
CA ARG A 94 -30.00 -28.43 -22.31
C ARG A 94 -29.79 -29.95 -22.40
N ARG A 95 -30.12 -30.68 -21.34
CA ARG A 95 -30.00 -32.13 -21.23
C ARG A 95 -31.40 -32.71 -21.07
#